data_AF-A0A3D3QI25-F1
#
_entry.id   AF-A0A3D3QI25-F1
#
_cell.length_a   1.000
_cell.length_b   1.000
_cell.length_c   1.000
_cell.angle_alpha   90.00
_cell.angle_beta   90.00
_cell.angle_gamma   90.00
#
_symmetry.space_group_name_H-M   'P 1'
#
loop_
_entity.id
_entity.type
_entity.pdbx_description
1 polymer ?
#
loop_
_entity_poly.entity_id
_entity_poly.type
_entity_poly.pdbx_seq_one_letter_code
_entity_poly.pdbx_strand_id
1 'polypeptide(L)' 'MTKSVPPPLRRDYLSYSAVRTFQGCPLKYRFRYIDGLPEACVSSSLVFGSAIHAAVEFFFRQQLSSGT' A
#
# COMPACT_ATOMS: atom_id res chain seq x y z
N MET A 1 -23.93 -4.95 -15.30
CA MET A 1 -22.54 -4.48 -15.45
C MET A 1 -21.59 -5.48 -14.82
N THR A 2 -21.01 -6.37 -15.61
CA THR A 2 -20.01 -7.34 -15.14
C THR A 2 -18.65 -6.64 -15.09
N LYS A 3 -18.16 -6.29 -13.89
CA LYS A 3 -16.76 -5.88 -13.74
C LYS A 3 -15.89 -7.12 -13.94
N SER A 4 -15.04 -7.09 -14.96
CA SER A 4 -14.01 -8.11 -15.19
C SER A 4 -13.11 -8.21 -13.95
N VAL A 5 -13.08 -9.37 -13.30
CA VAL A 5 -12.17 -9.64 -12.20
C VAL A 5 -10.76 -9.75 -12.80
N PRO A 6 -9.79 -8.90 -12.41
CA PRO A 6 -8.43 -9.03 -12.91
C PRO A 6 -7.85 -10.38 -12.49
N PRO A 7 -6.98 -11.00 -13.31
CA PRO A 7 -6.34 -12.25 -12.96
C PRO A 7 -5.60 -12.09 -11.61
N PRO A 8 -5.55 -13.15 -10.77
CA PRO A 8 -4.93 -13.07 -9.46
C PRO A 8 -3.48 -12.61 -9.65
N LEU A 9 -3.17 -11.43 -9.13
CA LEU A 9 -1.83 -10.84 -9.18
C LEU A 9 -0.92 -11.70 -8.32
N ARG A 10 -0.21 -12.64 -8.95
CA ARG A 10 0.84 -13.42 -8.29
C ARG A 10 1.93 -12.44 -7.88
N ARG A 11 2.01 -12.13 -6.59
CA ARG A 11 3.07 -11.27 -6.06
C ARG A 11 4.35 -12.09 -5.94
N ASP A 12 5.37 -11.68 -6.67
CA ASP A 12 6.71 -12.27 -6.57
C ASP A 12 7.56 -11.64 -5.45
N TYR A 13 6.93 -10.85 -4.57
CA TYR A 13 7.59 -10.19 -3.44
C TYR A 13 6.77 -10.34 -2.16
N LEU A 14 7.48 -10.39 -1.03
CA LEU A 14 6.91 -10.42 0.31
C LEU A 14 6.98 -9.02 0.93
N SER A 15 5.86 -8.51 1.43
CA SER A 15 5.84 -7.26 2.19
C SER A 15 5.48 -7.53 3.65
N TYR A 16 6.09 -6.76 4.56
CA TYR A 16 5.83 -6.85 6.00
C TYR A 16 4.34 -6.74 6.32
N SER A 17 3.64 -5.77 5.72
CA SER A 17 2.20 -5.57 5.92
C SER A 17 1.37 -6.77 5.44
N ALA A 18 1.80 -7.45 4.37
CA ALA A 18 1.12 -8.65 3.88
C ALA A 18 1.30 -9.83 4.85
N VAL A 19 2.52 -10.06 5.33
CA VAL A 19 2.81 -11.10 6.35
C VAL A 19 2.00 -10.85 7.61
N ARG A 20 2.03 -9.62 8.13
CA ARG A 20 1.28 -9.25 9.34
C ARG A 20 -0.23 -9.43 9.15
N THR A 21 -0.74 -9.12 7.96
CA THR A 21 -2.17 -9.34 7.65
C THR A 21 -2.51 -10.83 7.67
N PHE A 22 -1.66 -11.69 7.09
CA PHE A 22 -1.86 -13.13 7.09
C PHE A 22 -1.82 -13.72 8.50
N GLN A 23 -0.80 -13.36 9.29
CA GLN A 23 -0.65 -13.79 10.68
C GLN A 23 -1.84 -13.37 11.56
N GLY A 24 -2.42 -12.20 11.30
CA GLY A 24 -3.61 -11.75 12.02
C GLY A 24 -4.91 -12.43 11.56
N CYS A 25 -5.10 -12.59 10.25
CA CYS A 25 -6.27 -13.28 9.69
C CYS A 25 -6.01 -13.73 8.23
N PRO A 26 -5.90 -15.05 7.96
CA PRO A 26 -5.67 -15.57 6.61
C PRO A 26 -6.77 -15.20 5.61
N LEU A 27 -8.03 -15.14 6.05
CA LEU A 27 -9.15 -14.76 5.18
C LEU A 27 -9.07 -13.29 4.75
N LYS A 28 -8.66 -12.39 5.66
CA LYS A 28 -8.42 -10.98 5.33
C LYS A 28 -7.28 -10.82 4.33
N TYR A 29 -6.22 -11.61 4.47
CA TYR A 29 -5.14 -11.65 3.49
C TYR A 29 -5.65 -12.05 2.12
N ARG A 30 -6.43 -13.14 2.02
CA ARG A 30 -7.02 -13.59 0.76
C ARG A 30 -7.87 -12.50 0.11
N PHE A 31 -8.82 -11.93 0.84
CA PHE A 31 -9.70 -10.88 0.30
C PHE A 31 -8.93 -9.67 -0.23
N ARG A 32 -7.88 -9.24 0.49
CA ARG A 32 -7.11 -8.05 0.12
C ARG A 32 -6.11 -8.32 -1.02
N TYR A 33 -5.38 -9.44 -0.96
CA TYR A 33 -4.20 -9.65 -1.80
C TYR A 33 -4.36 -10.73 -2.87
N ILE A 34 -5.32 -11.65 -2.73
CA ILE A 34 -5.62 -12.68 -3.75
C ILE A 34 -6.84 -12.25 -4.55
N ASP A 35 -7.95 -11.95 -3.87
CA ASP A 35 -9.23 -11.62 -4.50
C ASP A 35 -9.30 -10.12 -4.90
N GLY A 36 -8.40 -9.29 -4.38
CA GLY A 36 -8.26 -7.88 -4.76
C GLY A 36 -9.49 -7.02 -4.49
N LEU A 37 -10.26 -7.34 -3.43
CA LEU A 37 -11.48 -6.61 -3.11
C LEU A 37 -11.18 -5.15 -2.74
N PRO A 38 -12.02 -4.20 -3.17
CA PRO A 38 -11.82 -2.79 -2.87
C PRO A 38 -11.91 -2.53 -1.38
N GLU A 39 -11.03 -1.68 -0.88
CA GLU A 39 -11.06 -1.23 0.51
C GLU A 39 -12.15 -0.16 0.67
N ALA A 40 -13.05 -0.33 1.63
CA ALA A 40 -14.22 0.56 1.77
C ALA A 40 -13.82 2.00 2.10
N CYS A 41 -12.79 2.16 2.93
CA CYS A 41 -12.26 3.47 3.32
C CYS A 41 -10.74 3.39 3.47
N VAL A 42 -10.05 4.47 3.11
CA VAL A 42 -8.65 4.69 3.50
C VAL A 42 -8.63 5.38 4.85
N SER A 43 -7.75 4.95 5.77
CA SER A 43 -7.66 5.60 7.08
C SER A 43 -7.07 7.01 6.96
N SER A 44 -7.61 7.95 7.74
CA SER A 44 -7.10 9.33 7.80
C SER A 44 -5.62 9.38 8.19
N SER A 45 -5.17 8.46 9.05
CA SER A 45 -3.76 8.32 9.43
C SER A 45 -2.85 7.98 8.25
N LEU A 46 -3.29 7.12 7.32
CA LEU A 46 -2.51 6.80 6.11
C LEU A 46 -2.37 8.00 5.19
N VAL A 47 -3.44 8.79 5.03
CA VAL A 47 -3.42 10.01 4.22
C VAL A 47 -2.45 11.03 4.84
N PHE A 48 -2.62 11.29 6.13
CA PHE A 48 -1.78 12.25 6.86
C PHE A 48 -0.30 11.84 6.88
N GLY A 49 0.00 10.58 7.17
CA GLY A 49 1.37 10.06 7.16
C GLY A 49 2.01 10.17 5.78
N SER A 50 1.26 9.82 4.71
CA SER A 50 1.76 9.92 3.33
C SER A 50 2.12 11.36 2.94
N ALA A 51 1.31 12.34 3.37
CA ALA A 51 1.60 13.76 3.14
C ALA A 51 2.90 14.21 3.83
N ILE A 52 3.14 13.76 5.07
CA ILE A 52 4.39 14.04 5.79
C ILE A 52 5.58 13.40 5.06
N HIS A 53 5.48 12.13 4.68
CA HIS A 53 6.54 11.44 3.94
C HIS A 53 6.89 12.17 2.64
N ALA A 54 5.87 12.60 1.88
CA ALA A 54 6.06 13.35 0.64
C ALA A 54 6.73 14.71 0.86
N ALA A 55 6.35 15.44 1.91
CA ALA A 55 6.95 16.73 2.24
C ALA A 55 8.45 16.60 2.60
N VAL A 56 8.78 15.60 3.43
CA VAL A 56 10.16 15.31 3.84
C VAL A 56 11.01 14.85 2.65
N GLU A 57 10.46 13.96 1.81
CA GLU A 57 11.12 13.53 0.58
C GLU A 57 11.41 14.71 -0.34
N PHE A 58 10.43 15.59 -0.57
CA PHE A 58 10.63 16.79 -1.38
C PHE A 58 11.75 17.66 -0.82
N PHE A 59 11.73 17.94 0.49
CA PHE A 59 12.76 18.75 1.13
C PHE A 59 14.18 18.18 0.90
N PHE A 60 14.39 16.89 1.15
CA PHE A 60 15.70 16.28 0.99
C PHE A 60 16.13 16.15 -0.47
N ARG A 61 15.20 15.92 -1.40
CA ARG A 61 15.50 15.96 -2.84
C ARG A 61 16.03 17.33 -3.26
N GLN A 62 15.44 18.42 -2.77
CA GLN A 62 15.91 19.78 -3.05
C GLN A 62 17.30 20.04 -2.45
N GLN A 63 17.56 19.58 -1.22
CA GLN A 63 18.88 19.70 -0.60
C GLN A 63 19.95 18.94 -1.39
N LEU A 64 19.68 17.69 -1.76
CA LEU A 64 20.60 16.87 -2.57
C LEU A 64 20.87 17.49 -3.96
N SER A 65 19.88 18.10 -4.59
CA SER A 65 20.08 18.80 -5.87
C SER A 65 20.83 20.12 -5.74
N SER A 66 20.82 20.74 -4.55
CA SER A 66 21.41 22.07 -4.33
C SER A 66 22.90 22.03 -3.95
N GLY A 67 23.51 20.84 -3.90
CA GLY A 67 24.97 20.69 -3.91
C GLY A 67 25.72 21.38 -2.75
N THR A 68 25.25 21.22 -1.52
CA THR A 68 26.17 21.24 -0.36
C THR A 68 26.82 19.88 -0.18
#